data_AF-A0A7C0XX25-F1
#
_entry.id   AF-A0A7C0XX25-F1
#
_cell.length_a   1.000
_cell.length_b   1.000
_cell.length_c   1.000
_cell.angle_alpha   90.00
_cell.angle_beta   90.00
_cell.angle_gamma   90.00
#
_symmetry.space_group_name_H-M   'P 1'
#
loop_
_entity.id
_entity.type
_entity.pdbx_description
1 polymer ?
#
loop_
_entity_poly.entity_id
_entity_poly.type
_entity_poly.pdbx_seq_one_letter_code
_entity_poly.pdbx_strand_id
1 'polypeptide(L)'
;RPFCRWVCPLGALWSPFNPWSTFRLAVDESRCIQCERCFQVCPVEIHVYQEPNSGACIRCMRCVQACPVSCITVTSPGWSLESDRNVEQV
;
A
#
# COMPACT_ATOMS: atom_id res chain seq x y z
N ARG A 1 -18.75 5.32 36.59
CA ARG A 1 -18.82 3.86 36.87
C ARG A 1 -17.56 3.20 36.28
N PRO A 2 -16.65 2.66 37.11
CA PRO A 2 -15.25 2.35 36.73
C PRO A 2 -15.03 0.98 36.07
N PHE A 3 -16.10 0.27 35.67
CA PHE A 3 -16.02 -1.11 35.17
C PHE A 3 -15.79 -1.26 33.65
N CYS A 4 -15.93 -0.19 32.85
CA CYS A 4 -15.69 -0.23 31.40
C CYS A 4 -14.21 -0.03 31.00
N ARG A 5 -13.31 0.24 31.96
CA ARG A 5 -11.90 0.53 31.66
C ARG A 5 -10.94 -0.64 31.93
N TRP A 6 -11.40 -1.70 32.61
CA TRP A 6 -10.52 -2.78 33.09
C TRP A 6 -10.87 -4.19 32.60
N VAL A 7 -12.10 -4.45 32.13
CA VAL A 7 -12.53 -5.81 31.75
C VAL A 7 -13.42 -5.77 30.50
N CYS A 8 -12.88 -5.33 29.37
CA CYS A 8 -13.39 -5.79 28.07
C CYS A 8 -12.43 -6.87 27.54
N PRO A 9 -12.55 -8.14 28.00
CA PRO A 9 -11.68 -9.25 27.61
C PRO A 9 -11.73 -9.57 26.10
N LEU A 10 -12.66 -8.98 25.37
CA LEU A 10 -12.81 -9.13 23.91
C LEU A 10 -11.96 -8.15 23.09
N GLY A 11 -11.43 -7.07 23.68
CA GLY A 11 -10.65 -6.07 22.92
C GLY A 11 -9.20 -6.50 22.66
N ALA A 12 -8.58 -7.17 23.63
CA ALA A 12 -7.17 -7.58 23.53
C ALA A 12 -6.97 -8.87 22.73
N LEU A 13 -8.02 -9.69 22.55
CA LEU A 13 -7.93 -10.97 21.85
C LEU A 13 -7.97 -10.82 20.32
N TRP A 14 -8.46 -9.69 19.80
CA TRP A 14 -8.54 -9.41 18.35
C TRP A 14 -7.39 -8.54 17.84
N SER A 15 -6.36 -8.28 18.66
CA SER A 15 -5.28 -7.35 18.32
C SER A 15 -4.10 -7.88 17.46
N PRO A 16 -3.95 -9.17 17.07
CA PRO A 16 -2.73 -9.57 16.37
C PRO A 16 -2.88 -9.65 14.84
N PHE A 17 -3.64 -8.76 14.20
CA PHE A 17 -3.65 -8.68 12.73
C PHE A 17 -3.60 -7.23 12.22
N ASN A 18 -2.38 -6.68 12.12
CA ASN A 18 -2.13 -5.64 11.12
C ASN A 18 -0.73 -5.79 10.47
N PRO A 19 -0.55 -6.79 9.59
CA PRO A 19 0.66 -6.94 8.78
C PRO A 19 0.66 -6.10 7.47
N TRP A 20 -0.25 -5.13 7.29
CA TRP A 20 -0.42 -4.42 6.00
C TRP A 20 0.67 -3.37 5.66
N SER A 21 1.70 -3.17 6.49
CA SER A 21 2.52 -1.97 6.41
C SER A 21 3.79 -2.05 5.54
N THR A 22 3.97 -3.07 4.70
CA THR A 22 5.22 -3.24 3.94
C THR A 22 5.07 -3.60 2.46
N PHE A 23 4.04 -3.10 1.77
CA PHE A 23 4.09 -3.08 0.30
C PHE A 23 5.24 -2.19 -0.19
N ARG A 24 6.18 -2.75 -0.96
CA ARG A 24 7.27 -2.00 -1.59
C ARG A 24 7.01 -1.88 -3.09
N LEU A 25 7.26 -0.71 -3.65
CA LEU A 25 7.24 -0.52 -5.10
C LEU A 25 8.67 -0.72 -5.63
N ALA A 26 8.77 -1.50 -6.69
CA ALA A 26 9.98 -1.67 -7.49
C ALA A 26 9.70 -1.17 -8.90
N VAL A 27 10.59 -0.35 -9.44
CA VAL A 27 10.48 0.16 -10.81
C VAL A 27 11.64 -0.38 -11.63
N ASP A 28 11.30 -0.92 -12.79
CA ASP A 28 12.26 -1.34 -13.79
C ASP A 28 12.59 -0.18 -14.72
N GLU A 29 13.72 0.48 -14.48
CA GLU A 29 14.19 1.62 -15.27
C GLU A 29 14.47 1.23 -16.73
N SER A 30 14.85 -0.03 -17.01
CA SER A 30 15.17 -0.50 -18.36
C SER A 30 13.94 -0.58 -19.27
N ARG A 31 12.77 -0.84 -18.68
CA ARG A 31 11.48 -0.88 -19.38
C ARG A 31 10.73 0.45 -19.32
N CYS A 32 11.20 1.40 -18.53
CA CYS A 32 10.53 2.69 -18.36
C CYS A 32 10.78 3.60 -19.56
N ILE A 33 9.73 3.90 -20.33
CA ILE A 33 9.78 4.83 -21.46
C ILE A 33 9.61 6.30 -21.03
N GLN A 34 9.70 6.61 -19.73
CA GLN A 34 9.50 7.96 -19.17
C GLN A 34 8.26 8.70 -19.70
N CYS A 35 7.14 7.97 -19.83
CA CYS A 35 5.89 8.54 -20.35
C CYS A 35 5.15 9.48 -19.38
N GLU A 36 5.67 9.70 -18.17
CA GLU A 36 5.13 10.56 -17.08
C GLU A 36 3.67 10.29 -16.65
N ARG A 37 3.03 9.26 -17.21
CA ARG A 37 1.64 8.89 -16.92
C ARG A 37 1.43 8.50 -15.46
N CYS A 38 2.45 7.91 -14.83
CA CYS A 38 2.44 7.58 -13.41
C CYS A 38 2.37 8.82 -12.51
N PHE A 39 2.91 9.96 -12.94
CA PHE A 39 2.83 11.24 -12.23
C PHE A 39 1.43 11.85 -12.36
N GLN A 40 0.86 11.85 -13.57
CA GLN A 40 -0.48 12.42 -13.83
C GLN A 40 -1.61 11.76 -13.02
N VAL A 41 -1.51 10.45 -12.77
CA VAL A 41 -2.54 9.72 -11.98
C VAL A 41 -2.26 9.75 -10.48
N CYS A 42 -1.11 10.29 -10.06
CA CYS A 42 -0.68 10.25 -8.69
C CYS A 42 -1.34 11.38 -7.89
N PRO A 43 -2.15 11.08 -6.86
CA PRO A 43 -2.82 12.10 -6.07
C PRO A 43 -1.86 12.94 -5.21
N VAL A 44 -0.63 12.47 -5.03
CA VAL A 44 0.43 13.13 -4.26
C VAL A 44 1.55 13.67 -5.14
N GLU A 45 1.38 13.60 -6.48
CA GLU A 45 2.29 14.22 -7.46
C GLU A 45 3.77 13.84 -7.24
N ILE A 46 4.05 12.54 -7.03
CA ILE A 46 5.42 12.01 -6.89
C ILE A 46 5.90 11.32 -8.17
N HIS A 47 7.20 11.45 -8.45
CA HIS A 47 7.87 10.72 -9.52
C HIS A 47 8.22 9.29 -9.08
N VAL A 48 7.27 8.36 -9.26
CA VAL A 48 7.42 6.95 -8.84
C VAL A 48 8.65 6.27 -9.46
N TYR A 49 9.08 6.69 -10.65
CA TYR A 49 10.25 6.13 -11.32
C TYR A 49 11.60 6.56 -10.74
N GLN A 50 11.67 7.70 -10.04
CA GLN A 50 12.87 8.17 -9.34
C GLN A 50 12.88 7.71 -7.88
N GLU A 51 11.74 7.87 -7.19
CA GLU A 51 11.63 7.53 -5.78
C GLU A 51 10.35 6.73 -5.50
N PRO A 52 10.34 5.41 -5.81
CA PRO A 52 9.14 4.58 -5.70
C PRO A 52 8.65 4.39 -4.26
N ASN A 53 9.54 4.58 -3.27
CA ASN A 53 9.26 4.39 -1.85
C ASN A 53 9.38 5.70 -1.05
N SER A 54 9.04 6.83 -1.68
CA SER A 54 8.98 8.11 -0.97
C SER A 54 7.99 8.05 0.20
N GLY A 55 8.28 8.77 1.28
CA GLY A 55 7.42 8.82 2.48
C GLY A 55 6.03 9.42 2.21
N ALA A 56 5.88 10.18 1.11
CA ALA A 56 4.60 10.72 0.65
C ALA A 56 3.76 9.70 -0.14
N CYS A 57 4.34 8.57 -0.56
CA CYS A 57 3.64 7.54 -1.32
C CYS A 57 2.62 6.81 -0.42
N ILE A 58 1.34 7.08 -0.64
CA ILE A 58 0.23 6.37 0.01
C ILE A 58 0.00 4.96 -0.54
N ARG A 59 0.85 4.49 -1.48
CA ARG A 59 0.80 3.15 -2.09
C ARG A 59 -0.58 2.79 -2.66
N CYS A 60 -1.25 3.75 -3.30
CA CYS A 60 -2.58 3.57 -3.91
C CYS A 60 -2.60 2.70 -5.19
N MET A 61 -1.44 2.24 -5.68
CA MET A 61 -1.27 1.38 -6.86
C MET A 61 -1.82 1.93 -8.20
N ARG A 62 -2.32 3.17 -8.25
CA ARG A 62 -2.81 3.79 -9.50
C ARG A 62 -1.71 3.90 -10.57
N CYS A 63 -0.47 4.12 -10.16
CA CYS A 63 0.68 4.18 -11.06
C CYS A 63 0.92 2.85 -11.79
N VAL A 64 0.67 1.70 -11.14
CA VAL A 64 0.78 0.36 -11.74
C VAL A 64 -0.28 0.18 -12.82
N GLN A 65 -1.52 0.57 -12.54
CA GLN A 65 -2.63 0.47 -13.49
C GLN A 65 -2.51 1.41 -14.69
N ALA A 66 -1.93 2.60 -14.48
CA ALA A 66 -1.78 3.59 -15.55
C ALA A 66 -0.55 3.35 -16.45
N CYS A 67 0.38 2.48 -16.04
CA CYS A 67 1.63 2.26 -16.77
C CYS A 67 1.36 1.43 -18.04
N PRO A 68 1.64 1.95 -19.26
CA PRO A 68 1.41 1.21 -20.51
C PRO A 68 2.38 0.05 -20.72
N VAL A 69 3.55 0.10 -20.07
CA VAL A 69 4.63 -0.89 -20.19
C VAL A 69 4.75 -1.80 -18.98
N SER A 70 3.88 -1.63 -17.98
CA SER A 70 3.89 -2.38 -16.72
C SER A 70 5.29 -2.53 -16.12
N CYS A 71 6.04 -1.42 -16.05
CA CYS A 71 7.41 -1.38 -15.51
C CYS A 71 7.44 -1.30 -13.97
N ILE A 72 6.29 -1.10 -13.33
CA ILE A 72 6.16 -0.94 -11.88
C ILE A 72 5.63 -2.25 -11.30
N THR A 73 6.37 -2.85 -10.37
CA THR A 73 6.02 -4.08 -9.67
C THR A 73 5.82 -3.78 -8.19
N VAL A 74 4.81 -4.42 -7.59
CA VAL A 74 4.59 -4.35 -6.15
C VAL A 74 5.11 -5.62 -5.51
N THR A 75 6.05 -5.49 -4.57
CA THR A 75 6.58 -6.59 -3.77
C THR A 75 6.02 -6.49 -2.37
N SER A 76 5.20 -7.47 -1.99
CA SER A 76 4.78 -7.68 -0.59
C SER A 76 5.70 -8.71 0.07
N PRO A 77 6.32 -8.41 1.23
CA PRO A 77 7.06 -9.41 1.98
C PRO A 77 6.08 -10.39 2.61
N GLY A 78 5.90 -11.54 1.95
CA GLY A 78 5.47 -12.82 2.51
C GLY A 78 4.46 -12.80 3.67
N TRP A 79 3.21 -12.43 3.40
CA TRP A 79 2.07 -12.88 4.20
C TRP A 79 1.09 -13.63 3.30
N SER A 80 0.88 -14.89 3.64
CA SER A 80 -0.02 -15.82 2.98
C SER A 80 -1.48 -15.39 3.14
N LEU A 81 -2.22 -15.50 2.03
CA LEU A 81 -3.68 -15.57 1.86
C LEU A 81 -4.53 -15.61 3.15
N GLU A 82 -5.41 -14.60 3.30
CA GLU A 82 -6.70 -14.53 4.03
C GLU A 82 -6.90 -13.19 4.77
N SER A 83 -7.08 -12.05 4.08
CA SER A 83 -7.83 -10.89 4.64
C SER A 83 -8.16 -9.76 3.65
N ASP A 84 -8.14 -9.95 2.33
CA ASP A 84 -8.56 -8.91 1.37
C ASP A 84 -10.08 -8.85 1.17
N ARG A 85 -10.85 -8.76 2.26
CA ARG A 85 -12.32 -8.59 2.15
C ARG A 85 -12.97 -7.49 2.98
N ASN A 86 -12.23 -6.69 3.75
CA ASN A 86 -12.85 -5.52 4.37
C ASN A 86 -11.86 -4.43 4.76
N VAL A 87 -11.29 -3.75 3.76
CA VAL A 87 -10.82 -2.37 3.93
C VAL A 87 -11.70 -1.48 3.04
N GLU A 88 -13.01 -1.66 3.19
CA GLU A 88 -14.00 -0.64 2.91
C GLU A 88 -14.44 -0.05 4.26
N GLN A 89 -14.50 1.26 4.30
CA GLN A 89 -14.75 2.03 5.50
C GLN A 89 -16.21 1.85 5.95
N VAL A 90 -16.43 1.23 7.12
CA VAL A 90 -17.53 1.51 8.07
C VAL A 90 -16.94 1.54 9.47
#